data_AF-A0A7M3WYB3-F1
#
_entry.id   AF-A0A7M3WYB3-F1
#
_cell.length_a   1.000
_cell.length_b   1.000
_cell.length_c   1.000
_cell.angle_alpha   90.00
_cell.angle_beta   90.00
_cell.angle_gamma   90.00
#
_symmetry.space_group_name_H-M   'P 1'
#
loop_
_entity.id
_entity.type
_entity.pdbx_description
1 polymer ?
#
loop_
_entity_poly.entity_id
_entity_poly.type
_entity_poly.pdbx_seq_one_letter_code
_entity_poly.pdbx_strand_id
1 'polypeptide(L)'
;PSDVFGRLMVLRDDPAGTEVMAYVVWMFMLIGCWLAVQRSVASNRPLRLSDAWVVACPAAIALLGCLLFTGSNGEGLSWASVPQVFFIVPLFLPMLLVRRSGQPPASDDAKPWAYHRLVPVPLDLVFALAIYALSSDAWIATAATVLFVPMYRAEDALKAWPWAAGGVMLGLSLAWSQALSLGVAGFILVAFVLPWLLAPQEEEAASLSPWESKGQLRMALWGSVIIVSLYLVLTWVLLLTSIDAVNFEAHELYGAPFLAAVGAGLFVYTRRKDNAMATFRFLCGALALSVLGFLLAPDAFGRDATASVSEHLTRGHIVWMSLPMLLLAVAPVGREVVNHLRVAKAKGAWKRLPLGAHVVHFGLLLLLLGHLSTTVLVDRGDASHRISLVKDEIIVHEGLGLEFTGLELNDQNLEVGDGFIGVRIAVYEMDGNDVGALIGEVIPGTLRFDDQGVPRSEVATLTRLTGDVVFIFDGSQAGALMSSAGANGLDGIELVRVTVYNLPHSHLVWVGWCAMMAGMAYVALAGAGSSIKSSKEAPIRALEEE
;
A
#
# COMPACT_ATOMS: atom_id res chain seq x y z
N PRO A 1 18.51 12.26 -13.30
CA PRO A 1 17.51 12.26 -14.41
C PRO A 1 16.21 12.88 -13.95
N SER A 2 15.51 13.65 -14.80
CA SER A 2 14.25 14.31 -14.43
C SER A 2 13.05 13.36 -14.48
N ASP A 3 13.11 12.34 -15.32
CA ASP A 3 12.09 11.30 -15.48
C ASP A 3 12.39 10.05 -14.62
N VAL A 4 11.34 9.33 -14.25
CA VAL A 4 11.39 8.16 -13.36
C VAL A 4 12.16 7.02 -14.03
N PHE A 5 11.95 6.82 -15.32
CA PHE A 5 12.63 5.78 -16.09
C PHE A 5 14.15 6.02 -16.09
N GLY A 6 14.58 7.23 -16.41
CA GLY A 6 15.98 7.63 -16.38
C GLY A 6 16.62 7.43 -15.00
N ARG A 7 15.91 7.72 -13.91
CA ARG A 7 16.41 7.50 -12.54
C ARG A 7 16.64 6.02 -12.25
N LEU A 8 15.70 5.15 -12.61
CA LEU A 8 15.87 3.71 -12.49
C LEU A 8 17.05 3.20 -13.34
N MET A 9 17.27 3.79 -14.52
CA MET A 9 18.39 3.41 -15.40
C MET A 9 19.77 3.79 -14.84
N VAL A 10 19.87 4.56 -13.75
CA VAL A 10 21.16 4.79 -13.05
C VAL A 10 21.66 3.49 -12.40
N LEU A 11 20.75 2.65 -11.90
CA LEU A 11 21.09 1.39 -11.21
C LEU A 11 21.75 0.35 -12.11
N ARG A 12 21.67 0.50 -13.44
CA ARG A 12 22.33 -0.39 -14.39
C ARG A 12 23.86 -0.37 -14.27
N ASP A 13 24.40 0.74 -13.77
CA ASP A 13 25.83 0.98 -13.65
C ASP A 13 26.37 0.51 -12.27
N ASP A 14 25.47 0.08 -11.37
CA ASP A 14 25.79 -0.44 -10.04
C ASP A 14 25.57 -1.97 -9.98
N PRO A 15 26.59 -2.77 -9.61
CA PRO A 15 26.42 -4.20 -9.34
C PRO A 15 25.27 -4.54 -8.39
N ALA A 16 25.01 -3.72 -7.37
CA ALA A 16 23.91 -3.91 -6.41
C ALA A 16 22.53 -3.69 -7.08
N GLY A 17 22.48 -2.95 -8.18
CA GLY A 17 21.26 -2.70 -8.95
C GLY A 17 20.81 -3.86 -9.84
N THR A 18 21.62 -4.92 -9.94
CA THR A 18 21.38 -6.07 -10.83
C THR A 18 20.01 -6.72 -10.63
N GLU A 19 19.64 -6.96 -9.37
CA GLU A 19 18.35 -7.57 -9.02
C GLU A 19 17.18 -6.66 -9.45
N VAL A 20 17.31 -5.35 -9.18
CA VAL A 20 16.30 -4.35 -9.56
C VAL A 20 16.13 -4.30 -11.08
N MET A 21 17.23 -4.30 -11.84
CA MET A 21 17.18 -4.28 -13.31
C MET A 21 16.53 -5.55 -13.88
N ALA A 22 16.79 -6.72 -13.29
CA ALA A 22 16.13 -7.97 -13.67
C ALA A 22 14.61 -7.90 -13.42
N TYR A 23 14.18 -7.35 -12.28
CA TYR A 23 12.76 -7.15 -11.98
C TYR A 23 12.07 -6.16 -12.93
N VAL A 24 12.75 -5.09 -13.34
CA VAL A 24 12.21 -4.13 -14.31
C VAL A 24 11.93 -4.82 -15.66
N VAL A 25 12.90 -5.57 -16.18
CA VAL A 25 12.74 -6.31 -17.44
C VAL A 25 11.62 -7.36 -17.32
N TRP A 26 11.58 -8.09 -16.21
CA TRP A 26 10.54 -9.07 -15.93
C TRP A 26 9.14 -8.44 -15.89
N MET A 27 9.00 -7.30 -15.20
CA MET A 27 7.74 -6.59 -15.09
C MET A 27 7.26 -6.04 -16.43
N PHE A 28 8.14 -5.46 -17.25
CA PHE A 28 7.76 -5.03 -18.60
C PHE A 28 7.31 -6.18 -19.48
N MET A 29 7.94 -7.35 -19.37
CA MET A 29 7.49 -8.53 -20.08
C MET A 29 6.09 -8.98 -19.64
N LEU A 30 5.81 -9.00 -18.32
CA LEU A 30 4.48 -9.30 -17.78
C LEU A 30 3.41 -8.31 -18.29
N ILE A 31 3.73 -7.02 -18.30
CA ILE A 31 2.85 -5.99 -18.85
C ILE A 31 2.60 -6.23 -20.35
N GLY A 32 3.64 -6.54 -21.11
CA GLY A 32 3.51 -6.88 -22.53
C GLY A 32 2.60 -8.10 -22.76
N CYS A 33 2.75 -9.15 -21.94
CA CYS A 33 1.88 -10.32 -21.97
C CYS A 33 0.42 -9.94 -21.69
N TRP A 34 0.17 -9.13 -20.65
CA TRP A 34 -1.15 -8.60 -20.33
C TRP A 34 -1.78 -7.84 -21.50
N LEU A 35 -1.04 -6.93 -22.13
CA LEU A 35 -1.51 -6.17 -23.30
C LEU A 35 -1.83 -7.08 -24.50
N ALA A 36 -1.08 -8.16 -24.67
CA ALA A 36 -1.35 -9.18 -25.69
C ALA A 36 -2.63 -9.99 -25.38
N VAL A 37 -2.88 -10.33 -24.11
CA VAL A 37 -4.14 -10.95 -23.67
C VAL A 37 -5.32 -10.03 -23.95
N GLN A 38 -5.22 -8.76 -23.56
CA GLN A 38 -6.29 -7.77 -23.78
C GLN A 38 -6.61 -7.59 -25.28
N ARG A 39 -5.59 -7.64 -26.13
CA ARG A 39 -5.78 -7.65 -27.59
C ARG A 39 -6.55 -8.89 -28.07
N SER A 40 -6.23 -10.05 -27.52
CA SER A 40 -6.88 -11.33 -27.86
C SER A 40 -8.35 -11.33 -27.45
N VAL A 41 -8.65 -10.94 -26.20
CA VAL A 41 -10.01 -10.85 -25.65
C VAL A 41 -10.88 -9.93 -26.51
N ALA A 42 -10.40 -8.72 -26.82
CA ALA A 42 -11.15 -7.76 -27.63
C ALA A 42 -11.40 -8.23 -29.07
N SER A 43 -10.51 -9.07 -29.61
CA SER A 43 -10.69 -9.65 -30.94
C SER A 43 -11.59 -10.89 -30.94
N ASN A 44 -12.16 -11.29 -29.80
CA ASN A 44 -12.90 -12.54 -29.57
C ASN A 44 -12.17 -13.78 -30.10
N ARG A 45 -10.83 -13.80 -29.93
CA ARG A 45 -9.97 -14.90 -30.38
C ARG A 45 -9.15 -15.43 -29.22
N PRO A 46 -9.38 -16.66 -28.76
CA PRO A 46 -8.60 -17.23 -27.66
C PRO A 46 -7.13 -17.37 -28.08
N LEU A 47 -6.22 -17.06 -27.16
CA LEU A 47 -4.80 -17.36 -27.32
C LEU A 47 -4.64 -18.87 -27.55
N ARG A 48 -3.83 -19.25 -28.52
CA ARG A 48 -3.59 -20.67 -28.79
C ARG A 48 -2.59 -21.21 -27.78
N LEU A 49 -2.63 -22.52 -27.54
CA LEU A 49 -1.64 -23.21 -26.72
C LEU A 49 -0.21 -23.06 -27.32
N SER A 50 -0.11 -22.86 -28.64
CA SER A 50 1.13 -22.48 -29.34
C SER A 50 1.67 -21.10 -28.97
N ASP A 51 0.90 -20.26 -28.28
CA ASP A 51 1.32 -18.94 -27.79
C ASP A 51 1.73 -18.99 -26.31
N ALA A 52 1.58 -20.16 -25.65
CA ALA A 52 1.90 -20.34 -24.24
C ALA A 52 3.39 -20.10 -23.92
N TRP A 53 4.29 -20.29 -24.89
CA TRP A 53 5.71 -19.97 -24.72
C TRP A 53 5.94 -18.47 -24.49
N VAL A 54 5.08 -17.59 -25.02
CA VAL A 54 5.13 -16.14 -24.77
C VAL A 54 4.86 -15.83 -23.29
N VAL A 55 4.01 -16.64 -22.65
CA VAL A 55 3.70 -16.56 -21.20
C VAL A 55 4.82 -17.17 -20.35
N ALA A 56 5.63 -18.09 -20.90
CA ALA A 56 6.81 -18.64 -20.24
C ALA A 56 8.06 -17.74 -20.38
N CYS A 57 8.06 -16.80 -21.33
CA CYS A 57 9.19 -15.89 -21.56
C CYS A 57 9.57 -15.01 -20.35
N PRO A 58 8.64 -14.45 -19.54
CA PRO A 58 9.01 -13.73 -18.32
C PRO A 58 9.89 -14.57 -17.39
N ALA A 59 9.53 -15.83 -17.14
CA ALA A 59 10.31 -16.72 -16.27
C ALA A 59 11.69 -17.03 -16.87
N ALA A 60 11.77 -17.26 -18.19
CA ALA A 60 13.04 -17.49 -18.87
C ALA A 60 13.95 -16.25 -18.86
N ILE A 61 13.39 -15.05 -19.04
CA ILE A 61 14.13 -13.78 -19.01
C ILE A 61 14.61 -13.45 -17.59
N ALA A 62 13.80 -13.69 -16.56
CA ALA A 62 14.22 -13.53 -15.17
C ALA A 62 15.38 -14.49 -14.85
N LEU A 63 15.28 -15.75 -15.25
CA LEU A 63 16.32 -16.76 -15.04
C LEU A 63 17.60 -16.41 -15.81
N LEU A 64 17.51 -15.96 -17.06
CA LEU A 64 18.65 -15.47 -17.85
C LEU A 64 19.26 -14.21 -17.24
N GLY A 65 18.45 -13.29 -16.72
CA GLY A 65 18.89 -12.10 -16.00
C GLY A 65 19.76 -12.46 -14.80
N CYS A 66 19.26 -13.34 -13.94
CA CYS A 66 19.99 -13.79 -12.74
C CYS A 66 21.25 -14.61 -13.06
N LEU A 67 21.28 -15.34 -14.17
CA LEU A 67 22.41 -16.21 -14.53
C LEU A 67 23.49 -15.52 -15.38
N LEU A 68 23.12 -14.56 -16.23
CA LEU A 68 24.05 -13.92 -17.17
C LEU A 68 24.51 -12.55 -16.70
N PHE A 69 23.65 -11.81 -16.01
CA PHE A 69 23.96 -10.50 -15.46
C PHE A 69 24.14 -10.65 -13.96
N THR A 70 25.30 -11.14 -13.53
CA THR A 70 25.55 -11.43 -12.10
C THR A 70 26.18 -10.26 -11.36
N GLY A 71 26.84 -9.33 -12.04
CA GLY A 71 27.39 -8.07 -11.49
C GLY A 71 28.45 -8.20 -10.37
N SER A 72 28.40 -9.25 -9.57
CA SER A 72 29.31 -9.54 -8.47
C SER A 72 30.59 -10.16 -9.02
N ASN A 73 31.71 -9.49 -8.76
CA ASN A 73 33.08 -9.98 -8.98
C ASN A 73 33.59 -10.05 -10.43
N GLY A 74 32.88 -9.45 -11.40
CA GLY A 74 33.41 -9.23 -12.75
C GLY A 74 33.36 -10.44 -13.71
N GLU A 75 32.67 -11.52 -13.35
CA GLU A 75 32.58 -12.73 -14.19
C GLU A 75 31.33 -12.79 -15.10
N GLY A 76 30.38 -11.85 -14.97
CA GLY A 76 29.13 -11.77 -15.76
C GLY A 76 28.99 -10.52 -16.64
N LEU A 77 27.95 -10.47 -17.47
CA LEU A 77 27.64 -9.27 -18.28
C LEU A 77 27.11 -8.14 -17.39
N SER A 78 27.57 -6.92 -17.62
CA SER A 78 27.07 -5.74 -16.91
C SER A 78 25.84 -5.16 -17.61
N TRP A 79 24.83 -4.75 -16.83
CA TRP A 79 23.66 -4.03 -17.34
C TRP A 79 24.03 -2.68 -17.99
N ALA A 80 25.19 -2.10 -17.65
CA ALA A 80 25.73 -0.90 -18.29
C ALA A 80 25.92 -1.04 -19.81
N SER A 81 26.17 -2.28 -20.28
CA SER A 81 26.36 -2.58 -21.70
C SER A 81 25.06 -2.52 -22.53
N VAL A 82 23.89 -2.56 -21.88
CA VAL A 82 22.58 -2.52 -22.53
C VAL A 82 22.14 -1.06 -22.69
N PRO A 83 21.92 -0.56 -23.93
CA PRO A 83 21.39 0.78 -24.12
C PRO A 83 19.99 0.92 -23.53
N GLN A 84 19.70 2.07 -22.92
CA GLN A 84 18.46 2.32 -22.17
C GLN A 84 17.18 2.01 -22.98
N VAL A 85 17.19 2.30 -24.29
CA VAL A 85 16.05 2.05 -25.19
C VAL A 85 15.68 0.56 -25.26
N PHE A 86 16.64 -0.36 -25.10
CA PHE A 86 16.38 -1.79 -25.16
C PHE A 86 15.59 -2.31 -23.95
N PHE A 87 15.59 -1.59 -22.82
CA PHE A 87 14.77 -1.96 -21.67
C PHE A 87 13.27 -1.82 -21.94
N ILE A 88 12.87 -1.04 -22.96
CA ILE A 88 11.46 -0.89 -23.36
C ILE A 88 11.02 -2.02 -24.32
N VAL A 89 11.95 -2.67 -25.02
CA VAL A 89 11.64 -3.73 -26.00
C VAL A 89 10.81 -4.89 -25.40
N PRO A 90 11.10 -5.40 -24.19
CA PRO A 90 10.28 -6.43 -23.52
C PRO A 90 8.79 -6.08 -23.41
N LEU A 91 8.44 -4.80 -23.29
CA LEU A 91 7.05 -4.35 -23.22
C LEU A 91 6.27 -4.67 -24.51
N PHE A 92 6.92 -4.51 -25.67
CA PHE A 92 6.28 -4.68 -26.97
C PHE A 92 6.45 -6.09 -27.54
N LEU A 93 7.44 -6.84 -27.05
CA LEU A 93 7.83 -8.15 -27.58
C LEU A 93 6.64 -9.15 -27.58
N PRO A 94 5.87 -9.36 -26.50
CA PRO A 94 4.70 -10.25 -26.53
C PRO A 94 3.65 -9.84 -27.57
N MET A 95 3.43 -8.54 -27.75
CA MET A 95 2.48 -8.03 -28.73
C MET A 95 2.94 -8.26 -30.17
N LEU A 96 4.25 -8.28 -30.44
CA LEU A 96 4.81 -8.59 -31.76
C LEU A 96 4.77 -10.09 -32.05
N LEU A 97 5.04 -10.92 -31.04
CA LEU A 97 5.14 -12.37 -31.16
C LEU A 97 3.77 -13.05 -31.27
N VAL A 98 2.74 -12.53 -30.59
CA VAL A 98 1.38 -13.04 -30.75
C VAL A 98 0.86 -12.65 -32.14
N ARG A 99 0.62 -13.66 -32.98
CA ARG A 99 0.28 -13.49 -34.40
C ARG A 99 -0.98 -12.66 -34.58
N ARG A 100 -0.88 -11.56 -35.34
CA ARG A 100 -2.06 -10.85 -35.88
C ARG A 100 -2.76 -11.78 -36.87
N SER A 101 -3.99 -12.19 -36.59
CA SER A 101 -4.81 -12.86 -37.59
C SER A 101 -6.16 -12.16 -37.68
N GLY A 102 -6.57 -11.80 -38.91
CA GLY A 102 -7.94 -11.55 -39.36
C GLY A 102 -8.61 -10.22 -39.00
N GLN A 103 -9.46 -9.77 -39.93
CA GLN A 103 -10.30 -8.57 -39.84
C GLN A 103 -11.24 -8.56 -38.63
N PRO A 104 -11.62 -7.36 -38.15
CA PRO A 104 -12.64 -7.19 -37.12
C PRO A 104 -13.99 -7.76 -37.60
N PRO A 105 -14.84 -8.26 -36.69
CA PRO A 105 -16.19 -8.69 -37.03
C PRO A 105 -17.00 -7.51 -37.62
N ALA A 106 -17.88 -7.82 -38.58
CA ALA A 106 -18.76 -6.86 -39.22
C ALA A 106 -19.67 -6.17 -38.19
N SER A 107 -19.84 -4.86 -38.35
CA SER A 107 -20.63 -3.98 -37.48
C SER A 107 -22.11 -4.29 -37.57
N ASP A 108 -22.74 -4.45 -36.42
CA ASP A 108 -24.20 -4.56 -36.24
C ASP A 108 -24.69 -3.21 -35.71
N ASP A 109 -25.65 -2.58 -36.39
CA ASP A 109 -26.03 -1.15 -36.25
C ASP A 109 -26.76 -0.77 -34.95
N ALA A 110 -26.99 -1.72 -34.03
CA ALA A 110 -27.80 -1.52 -32.83
C ALA A 110 -27.02 -1.77 -31.53
N LYS A 111 -25.86 -1.12 -31.30
CA LYS A 111 -24.98 -1.48 -30.16
C LYS A 111 -24.17 -0.34 -29.52
N PRO A 112 -23.76 -0.48 -28.24
CA PRO A 112 -23.25 0.56 -27.30
C PRO A 112 -21.95 1.30 -27.71
N TRP A 113 -21.59 2.35 -26.97
CA TRP A 113 -20.48 3.26 -27.25
C TRP A 113 -19.10 2.60 -27.09
N ALA A 114 -18.20 2.77 -28.08
CA ALA A 114 -16.83 2.24 -28.06
C ALA A 114 -15.83 3.14 -28.81
N TYR A 115 -14.58 3.24 -28.33
CA TYR A 115 -13.57 4.16 -28.89
C TYR A 115 -13.18 3.86 -30.34
N HIS A 116 -13.04 2.58 -30.71
CA HIS A 116 -12.64 2.18 -32.05
C HIS A 116 -13.67 2.57 -33.14
N ARG A 117 -14.85 3.06 -32.74
CA ARG A 117 -15.88 3.57 -33.65
C ARG A 117 -15.74 5.06 -33.95
N LEU A 118 -15.02 5.82 -33.10
CA LEU A 118 -14.84 7.27 -33.30
C LEU A 118 -13.92 7.57 -34.48
N VAL A 119 -12.79 6.86 -34.57
CA VAL A 119 -11.78 7.07 -35.62
C VAL A 119 -11.15 5.71 -35.98
N PRO A 120 -10.94 5.39 -37.27
CA PRO A 120 -10.30 4.14 -37.70
C PRO A 120 -8.78 4.07 -37.41
N VAL A 121 -8.27 4.93 -36.53
CA VAL A 121 -6.87 5.03 -36.13
C VAL A 121 -6.65 4.23 -34.84
N PRO A 122 -5.50 3.56 -34.64
CA PRO A 122 -5.15 2.91 -33.38
C PRO A 122 -4.93 3.96 -32.28
N LEU A 123 -6.03 4.46 -31.69
CA LEU A 123 -6.00 5.52 -30.69
C LEU A 123 -5.28 5.06 -29.41
N ASP A 124 -5.19 3.76 -29.14
CA ASP A 124 -4.36 3.21 -28.07
C ASP A 124 -2.87 3.51 -28.25
N LEU A 125 -2.34 3.32 -29.46
CA LEU A 125 -0.96 3.68 -29.79
C LEU A 125 -0.75 5.19 -29.82
N VAL A 126 -1.69 5.92 -30.42
CA VAL A 126 -1.62 7.40 -30.47
C VAL A 126 -1.65 7.98 -29.06
N PHE A 127 -2.50 7.45 -28.18
CA PHE A 127 -2.58 7.85 -26.77
C PHE A 127 -1.25 7.58 -26.06
N ALA A 128 -0.68 6.38 -26.18
CA ALA A 128 0.61 6.04 -25.58
C ALA A 128 1.73 6.99 -26.02
N LEU A 129 1.81 7.27 -27.33
CA LEU A 129 2.80 8.20 -27.89
C LEU A 129 2.56 9.65 -27.47
N ALA A 130 1.29 10.08 -27.39
CA ALA A 130 0.93 11.41 -26.93
C ALA A 130 1.30 11.62 -25.46
N ILE A 131 0.99 10.65 -24.59
CA ILE A 131 1.40 10.72 -23.18
C ILE A 131 2.92 10.76 -23.07
N TYR A 132 3.65 9.90 -23.78
CA TYR A 132 5.11 9.94 -23.78
C TYR A 132 5.66 11.28 -24.26
N ALA A 133 5.09 11.86 -25.33
CA ALA A 133 5.53 13.17 -25.83
C ALA A 133 5.25 14.31 -24.84
N LEU A 134 4.15 14.22 -24.06
CA LEU A 134 3.76 15.23 -23.08
C LEU A 134 4.47 15.08 -21.73
N SER A 135 4.76 13.85 -21.30
CA SER A 135 5.42 13.56 -20.01
C SER A 135 6.93 13.44 -20.13
N SER A 136 7.46 13.10 -21.32
CA SER A 136 8.84 12.64 -21.53
C SER A 136 9.23 11.45 -20.65
N ASP A 137 8.26 10.69 -20.13
CA ASP A 137 8.47 9.59 -19.19
C ASP A 137 7.80 8.31 -19.71
N ALA A 138 8.63 7.29 -19.96
CA ALA A 138 8.20 6.00 -20.49
C ALA A 138 7.35 5.19 -19.49
N TRP A 139 7.61 5.31 -18.19
CA TRP A 139 6.82 4.63 -17.15
C TRP A 139 5.42 5.21 -17.07
N ILE A 140 5.29 6.54 -17.04
CA ILE A 140 3.99 7.20 -17.00
C ILE A 140 3.17 6.85 -18.25
N ALA A 141 3.80 6.87 -19.44
CA ALA A 141 3.16 6.47 -20.67
C ALA A 141 2.69 5.00 -20.63
N THR A 142 3.54 4.10 -20.12
CA THR A 142 3.20 2.68 -19.96
C THR A 142 2.02 2.50 -19.00
N ALA A 143 2.03 3.19 -17.85
CA ALA A 143 0.97 3.14 -16.85
C ALA A 143 -0.39 3.54 -17.42
N ALA A 144 -0.43 4.69 -18.09
CA ALA A 144 -1.64 5.19 -18.72
C ALA A 144 -2.14 4.23 -19.80
N THR A 145 -1.22 3.64 -20.58
CA THR A 145 -1.55 2.68 -21.64
C THR A 145 -2.13 1.39 -21.09
N VAL A 146 -1.60 0.84 -19.99
CA VAL A 146 -2.08 -0.40 -19.36
C VAL A 146 -3.54 -0.29 -18.90
N LEU A 147 -3.94 0.89 -18.42
CA LEU A 147 -5.32 1.16 -18.03
C LEU A 147 -6.20 1.54 -19.22
N PHE A 148 -5.65 2.25 -20.22
CA PHE A 148 -6.41 2.71 -21.38
C PHE A 148 -6.74 1.60 -22.36
N VAL A 149 -5.82 0.67 -22.63
CA VAL A 149 -6.00 -0.38 -23.63
C VAL A 149 -7.22 -1.28 -23.38
N PRO A 150 -7.48 -1.80 -22.17
CA PRO A 150 -8.69 -2.58 -21.88
C PRO A 150 -9.97 -1.80 -22.15
N MET A 151 -9.99 -0.51 -21.81
CA MET A 151 -11.15 0.36 -22.02
C MET A 151 -11.35 0.70 -23.50
N TYR A 152 -10.27 1.04 -24.21
CA TYR A 152 -10.28 1.32 -25.65
C TYR A 152 -10.82 0.14 -26.47
N ARG A 153 -10.46 -1.07 -26.04
CA ARG A 153 -10.82 -2.31 -26.75
C ARG A 153 -12.07 -3.02 -26.22
N ALA A 154 -12.77 -2.45 -25.24
CA ALA A 154 -14.05 -2.99 -24.78
C ALA A 154 -15.13 -2.82 -25.86
N GLU A 155 -16.01 -3.82 -26.01
CA GLU A 155 -17.17 -3.73 -26.92
C GLU A 155 -18.16 -2.62 -26.48
N ASP A 156 -18.18 -2.34 -25.18
CA ASP A 156 -18.95 -1.29 -24.52
C ASP A 156 -18.05 -0.60 -23.49
N ALA A 157 -17.57 0.61 -23.80
CA ALA A 157 -16.66 1.32 -22.91
C ALA A 157 -17.36 1.80 -21.62
N LEU A 158 -18.69 1.96 -21.63
CA LEU A 158 -19.44 2.34 -20.43
C LEU A 158 -19.45 1.20 -19.39
N LYS A 159 -19.41 -0.05 -19.85
CA LYS A 159 -19.25 -1.23 -18.97
C LYS A 159 -17.81 -1.40 -18.47
N ALA A 160 -16.84 -0.79 -19.14
CA ALA A 160 -15.42 -0.78 -18.75
C ALA A 160 -15.07 0.32 -17.73
N TRP A 161 -16.05 0.83 -16.98
CA TRP A 161 -15.89 1.89 -15.98
C TRP A 161 -14.79 1.65 -14.92
N PRO A 162 -14.42 0.41 -14.49
CA PRO A 162 -13.33 0.24 -13.53
C PRO A 162 -11.98 0.74 -14.07
N TRP A 163 -11.74 0.56 -15.38
CA TRP A 163 -10.55 1.06 -16.06
C TRP A 163 -10.56 2.58 -16.17
N ALA A 164 -11.73 3.17 -16.44
CA ALA A 164 -11.94 4.61 -16.43
C ALA A 164 -11.65 5.21 -15.05
N ALA A 165 -12.19 4.62 -13.99
CA ALA A 165 -11.94 5.05 -12.62
C ALA A 165 -10.45 4.95 -12.25
N GLY A 166 -9.79 3.84 -12.62
CA GLY A 166 -8.34 3.67 -12.44
C GLY A 166 -7.53 4.72 -13.20
N GLY A 167 -7.88 5.03 -14.45
CA GLY A 167 -7.21 6.04 -15.26
C GLY A 167 -7.41 7.47 -14.77
N VAL A 168 -8.61 7.80 -14.29
CA VAL A 168 -8.88 9.07 -13.59
C VAL A 168 -8.03 9.17 -12.33
N MET A 169 -7.98 8.10 -11.53
CA MET A 169 -7.16 8.08 -10.32
C MET A 169 -5.66 8.20 -10.63
N LEU A 170 -5.19 7.55 -11.70
CA LEU A 170 -3.81 7.68 -12.17
C LEU A 170 -3.48 9.15 -12.48
N GLY A 171 -4.31 9.82 -13.28
CA GLY A 171 -4.08 11.22 -13.65
C GLY A 171 -4.17 12.18 -12.44
N LEU A 172 -5.13 11.98 -11.53
CA LEU A 172 -5.24 12.76 -10.30
C LEU A 172 -4.02 12.56 -9.40
N SER A 173 -3.61 11.31 -9.20
CA SER A 173 -2.45 10.96 -8.36
C SER A 173 -1.16 11.54 -8.93
N LEU A 174 -0.99 11.51 -10.25
CA LEU A 174 0.18 12.09 -10.93
C LEU A 174 0.21 13.63 -10.84
N ALA A 175 -0.96 14.28 -10.84
CA ALA A 175 -1.04 15.72 -10.60
C ALA A 175 -0.75 16.07 -9.14
N TRP A 176 -1.33 15.33 -8.19
CA TRP A 176 -1.14 15.58 -6.75
C TRP A 176 0.30 15.37 -6.29
N SER A 177 0.94 14.31 -6.79
CA SER A 177 2.37 14.05 -6.58
C SER A 177 3.30 15.00 -7.33
N GLN A 178 2.76 15.96 -8.10
CA GLN A 178 3.51 16.90 -8.93
C GLN A 178 4.40 16.21 -10.00
N ALA A 179 4.13 14.95 -10.33
CA ALA A 179 4.83 14.24 -11.40
C ALA A 179 4.41 14.71 -12.79
N LEU A 180 3.18 15.21 -12.92
CA LEU A 180 2.67 15.80 -14.16
C LEU A 180 2.09 17.19 -13.90
N SER A 181 2.22 18.05 -14.90
CA SER A 181 1.48 19.32 -14.91
C SER A 181 -0.03 19.06 -14.99
N LEU A 182 -0.81 19.99 -14.43
CA LEU A 182 -2.27 19.88 -14.40
C LEU A 182 -2.89 19.72 -15.80
N GLY A 183 -2.29 20.34 -16.82
CA GLY A 183 -2.73 20.21 -18.21
C GLY A 183 -2.58 18.79 -18.77
N VAL A 184 -1.44 18.15 -18.52
CA VAL A 184 -1.19 16.77 -18.99
C VAL A 184 -2.04 15.77 -18.21
N ALA A 185 -2.18 15.95 -16.89
CA ALA A 185 -3.10 15.14 -16.10
C ALA A 185 -4.55 15.31 -16.57
N GLY A 186 -4.99 16.55 -16.85
CA GLY A 186 -6.31 16.83 -17.41
C GLY A 186 -6.55 16.12 -18.74
N PHE A 187 -5.55 16.07 -19.62
CA PHE A 187 -5.62 15.29 -20.87
C PHE A 187 -5.85 13.79 -20.62
N ILE A 188 -5.13 13.20 -19.65
CA ILE A 188 -5.34 11.80 -19.23
C ILE A 188 -6.78 11.61 -18.74
N LEU A 189 -7.26 12.48 -17.83
CA LEU A 189 -8.62 12.41 -17.28
C LEU A 189 -9.68 12.46 -18.38
N VAL A 190 -9.57 13.42 -19.30
CA VAL A 190 -10.50 13.56 -20.43
C VAL A 190 -10.50 12.29 -21.28
N ALA A 191 -9.32 11.71 -21.55
CA ALA A 191 -9.23 10.48 -22.31
C ALA A 191 -9.99 9.33 -21.65
N PHE A 192 -10.01 9.22 -20.32
CA PHE A 192 -10.73 8.16 -19.58
C PHE A 192 -12.22 8.44 -19.37
N VAL A 193 -12.64 9.71 -19.27
CA VAL A 193 -14.04 10.10 -19.04
C VAL A 193 -14.83 10.31 -20.34
N LEU A 194 -14.14 10.41 -21.48
CA LEU A 194 -14.71 10.61 -22.80
C LEU A 194 -15.97 9.78 -23.14
N PRO A 195 -16.07 8.48 -22.80
CA PRO A 195 -17.24 7.65 -23.11
C PRO A 195 -18.51 8.23 -22.50
N TRP A 196 -18.45 8.68 -21.25
CA TRP A 196 -19.60 9.24 -20.53
C TRP A 196 -19.94 10.66 -20.96
N LEU A 197 -18.98 11.41 -21.54
CA LEU A 197 -19.24 12.74 -22.10
C LEU A 197 -19.96 12.69 -23.44
N LEU A 198 -19.75 11.62 -24.22
CA LEU A 198 -20.24 11.50 -25.59
C LEU A 198 -21.38 10.50 -25.77
N ALA A 199 -21.51 9.50 -24.88
CA ALA A 199 -22.55 8.49 -25.01
C ALA A 199 -23.95 9.06 -24.65
N PRO A 200 -25.01 8.64 -25.36
CA PRO A 200 -26.39 8.89 -24.94
C PRO A 200 -26.60 8.30 -23.54
N GLN A 201 -27.15 9.10 -22.63
CA GLN A 201 -27.47 8.62 -21.28
C GLN A 201 -28.69 7.70 -21.37
N GLU A 202 -28.50 6.39 -21.16
CA GLU A 202 -29.63 5.47 -20.97
C GLU A 202 -30.21 5.69 -19.57
N GLU A 203 -31.54 5.91 -19.48
CA GLU A 203 -32.23 6.17 -18.21
C GLU A 203 -32.28 4.96 -17.26
N GLU A 204 -31.83 3.77 -17.68
CA GLU A 204 -31.77 2.54 -16.87
C GLU A 204 -30.58 2.50 -15.88
N ALA A 205 -30.19 3.64 -15.32
CA ALA A 205 -29.23 3.67 -14.23
C ALA A 205 -29.87 3.08 -12.96
N ALA A 206 -29.51 1.84 -12.64
CA ALA A 206 -29.80 1.21 -11.36
C ALA A 206 -29.48 2.19 -10.21
N SER A 207 -30.52 2.69 -9.53
CA SER A 207 -30.38 3.83 -8.61
C SER A 207 -29.38 3.55 -7.49
N LEU A 208 -28.25 4.27 -7.49
CA LEU A 208 -27.29 4.33 -6.37
C LEU A 208 -27.80 5.33 -5.32
N SER A 209 -28.97 5.04 -4.77
CA SER A 209 -29.62 5.89 -3.78
C SER A 209 -29.03 5.63 -2.38
N PRO A 210 -28.37 6.61 -1.73
CA PRO A 210 -27.88 6.45 -0.35
C PRO A 210 -29.01 6.40 0.68
N TRP A 211 -30.24 6.64 0.26
CA TRP A 211 -31.44 6.66 1.09
C TRP A 211 -32.13 5.30 1.17
N GLU A 212 -31.80 4.40 0.24
CA GLU A 212 -32.41 3.08 0.10
C GLU A 212 -31.47 1.96 0.54
N SER A 213 -31.99 0.94 1.23
CA SER A 213 -31.18 -0.21 1.69
C SER A 213 -30.50 -0.95 0.54
N LYS A 214 -31.16 -1.08 -0.63
CA LYS A 214 -30.58 -1.72 -1.82
C LYS A 214 -29.41 -0.91 -2.38
N GLY A 215 -29.56 0.42 -2.47
CA GLY A 215 -28.50 1.32 -2.92
C GLY A 215 -27.31 1.31 -1.95
N GLN A 216 -27.56 1.40 -0.64
CA GLN A 216 -26.55 1.29 0.41
C GLN A 216 -25.76 -0.02 0.35
N LEU A 217 -26.45 -1.16 0.19
CA LEU A 217 -25.80 -2.46 0.10
C LEU A 217 -24.91 -2.57 -1.15
N ARG A 218 -25.40 -2.10 -2.31
CA ARG A 218 -24.60 -2.06 -3.54
C ARG A 218 -23.36 -1.20 -3.37
N MET A 219 -23.49 -0.01 -2.79
CA MET A 219 -22.35 0.88 -2.52
C MET A 219 -21.35 0.24 -1.57
N ALA A 220 -21.78 -0.48 -0.54
CA ALA A 220 -20.86 -1.14 0.40
C ALA A 220 -20.10 -2.31 -0.24
N LEU A 221 -20.79 -3.12 -1.07
CA LEU A 221 -20.18 -4.27 -1.76
C LEU A 221 -19.20 -3.84 -2.85
N TRP A 222 -19.61 -2.90 -3.71
CA TRP A 222 -18.74 -2.39 -4.77
C TRP A 222 -17.68 -1.43 -4.24
N GLY A 223 -18.01 -0.68 -3.19
CA GLY A 223 -17.13 0.31 -2.57
C GLY A 223 -15.82 -0.31 -2.12
N SER A 224 -15.83 -1.48 -1.48
CA SER A 224 -14.58 -2.12 -1.04
C SER A 224 -13.62 -2.39 -2.19
N VAL A 225 -14.11 -2.97 -3.30
CA VAL A 225 -13.30 -3.27 -4.48
C VAL A 225 -12.81 -2.00 -5.14
N ILE A 226 -13.69 -1.00 -5.31
CA ILE A 226 -13.35 0.29 -5.93
C ILE A 226 -12.32 1.04 -5.09
N ILE A 227 -12.61 1.28 -3.82
CA ILE A 227 -11.77 2.05 -2.90
C ILE A 227 -10.38 1.42 -2.82
N VAL A 228 -10.29 0.10 -2.65
CA VAL A 228 -8.99 -0.59 -2.59
C VAL A 228 -8.26 -0.49 -3.93
N SER A 229 -8.93 -0.69 -5.06
CA SER A 229 -8.30 -0.61 -6.38
C SER A 229 -7.76 0.79 -6.67
N LEU A 230 -8.52 1.84 -6.35
CA LEU A 230 -8.11 3.23 -6.52
C LEU A 230 -6.97 3.59 -5.55
N TYR A 231 -7.02 3.11 -4.31
CA TYR A 231 -5.94 3.30 -3.35
C TYR A 231 -4.64 2.62 -3.78
N LEU A 232 -4.72 1.44 -4.40
CA LEU A 232 -3.55 0.76 -4.97
C LEU A 232 -2.93 1.57 -6.11
N VAL A 233 -3.75 2.15 -7.00
CA VAL A 233 -3.26 3.06 -8.06
C VAL A 233 -2.56 4.28 -7.46
N LEU A 234 -3.17 4.91 -6.46
CA LEU A 234 -2.57 6.03 -5.73
C LEU A 234 -1.23 5.66 -5.11
N THR A 235 -1.22 4.56 -4.34
CA THR A 235 -0.03 4.07 -3.65
C THR A 235 1.08 3.80 -4.63
N TRP A 236 0.76 3.14 -5.74
CA TRP A 236 1.72 2.86 -6.79
C TRP A 236 2.31 4.13 -7.40
N VAL A 237 1.49 5.16 -7.68
CA VAL A 237 1.99 6.46 -8.15
C VAL A 237 2.89 7.12 -7.11
N LEU A 238 2.48 7.15 -5.85
CA LEU A 238 3.27 7.77 -4.78
C LEU A 238 4.63 7.08 -4.62
N LEU A 239 4.67 5.75 -4.67
CA LEU A 239 5.91 4.97 -4.65
C LEU A 239 6.80 5.28 -5.87
N LEU A 240 6.20 5.43 -7.05
CA LEU A 240 6.91 5.76 -8.28
C LEU A 240 7.52 7.17 -8.25
N THR A 241 6.84 8.11 -7.60
CA THR A 241 7.33 9.49 -7.44
C THR A 241 8.32 9.65 -6.29
N SER A 242 8.39 8.68 -5.38
CA SER A 242 9.25 8.70 -4.19
C SER A 242 10.50 7.81 -4.29
N ILE A 243 10.95 7.50 -5.52
CA ILE A 243 12.16 6.71 -5.77
C ILE A 243 13.40 7.31 -5.08
N ASP A 244 13.53 8.64 -5.07
CA ASP A 244 14.70 9.32 -4.48
C ASP A 244 14.57 9.54 -2.97
N ALA A 245 13.33 9.69 -2.48
CA ALA A 245 13.03 9.89 -1.07
C ALA A 245 11.59 9.46 -0.79
N VAL A 246 11.42 8.58 0.21
CA VAL A 246 10.10 8.10 0.62
C VAL A 246 9.26 9.25 1.16
N ASN A 247 8.13 9.53 0.51
CA ASN A 247 7.21 10.59 0.92
C ASN A 247 6.05 9.99 1.75
N PHE A 248 6.31 9.74 3.04
CA PHE A 248 5.32 9.18 3.96
C PHE A 248 4.10 10.10 4.15
N GLU A 249 4.35 11.40 4.25
CA GLU A 249 3.34 12.46 4.38
C GLU A 249 2.30 12.42 3.26
N ALA A 250 2.72 12.30 2.01
CA ALA A 250 1.81 12.19 0.88
C ALA A 250 0.96 10.91 0.94
N HIS A 251 1.53 9.80 1.36
CA HIS A 251 0.80 8.53 1.50
C HIS A 251 -0.29 8.61 2.57
N GLU A 252 0.02 9.22 3.71
CA GLU A 252 -0.91 9.39 4.81
C GLU A 252 -2.02 10.39 4.45
N LEU A 253 -1.66 11.54 3.86
CA LEU A 253 -2.59 12.59 3.49
C LEU A 253 -3.58 12.12 2.41
N TYR A 254 -3.07 11.60 1.30
CA TYR A 254 -3.93 11.17 0.19
C TYR A 254 -4.64 9.85 0.50
N GLY A 255 -4.15 9.05 1.44
CA GLY A 255 -4.79 7.83 1.90
C GLY A 255 -5.95 8.02 2.88
N ALA A 256 -5.97 9.11 3.64
CA ALA A 256 -7.00 9.34 4.66
C ALA A 256 -8.45 9.30 4.14
N PRO A 257 -8.80 9.87 2.97
CA PRO A 257 -10.14 9.74 2.40
C PRO A 257 -10.54 8.29 2.10
N PHE A 258 -9.58 7.46 1.64
CA PHE A 258 -9.82 6.04 1.37
C PHE A 258 -10.08 5.28 2.67
N LEU A 259 -9.31 5.57 3.74
CA LEU A 259 -9.54 4.99 5.06
C LEU A 259 -10.93 5.35 5.61
N ALA A 260 -11.34 6.62 5.48
CA ALA A 260 -12.68 7.06 5.86
C ALA A 260 -13.76 6.30 5.08
N ALA A 261 -13.57 6.13 3.77
CA ALA A 261 -14.50 5.42 2.90
C ALA A 261 -14.58 3.92 3.22
N VAL A 262 -13.46 3.27 3.59
CA VAL A 262 -13.46 1.88 4.11
C VAL A 262 -14.27 1.78 5.39
N GLY A 263 -14.06 2.70 6.35
CA GLY A 263 -14.84 2.76 7.59
C GLY A 263 -16.34 2.91 7.32
N ALA A 264 -16.71 3.83 6.44
CA ALA A 264 -18.09 4.02 5.99
C ALA A 264 -18.67 2.75 5.34
N GLY A 265 -17.91 2.09 4.45
CA GLY A 265 -18.33 0.85 3.78
C GLY A 265 -18.58 -0.30 4.77
N LEU A 266 -17.68 -0.49 5.74
CA LEU A 266 -17.83 -1.49 6.81
C LEU A 266 -19.06 -1.20 7.68
N PHE A 267 -19.28 0.07 8.03
CA PHE A 267 -20.46 0.49 8.80
C PHE A 267 -21.76 0.23 8.03
N VAL A 268 -21.84 0.63 6.76
CA VAL A 268 -23.04 0.42 5.93
C VAL A 268 -23.32 -1.06 5.75
N TYR A 269 -22.29 -1.87 5.46
CA TYR A 269 -22.45 -3.31 5.26
C TYR A 269 -22.96 -4.01 6.52
N THR A 270 -22.39 -3.70 7.69
CA THR A 270 -22.81 -4.32 8.95
C THR A 270 -24.24 -3.92 9.34
N ARG A 271 -24.69 -2.73 8.93
CA ARG A 271 -26.05 -2.23 9.13
C ARG A 271 -27.02 -2.52 7.98
N ARG A 272 -26.69 -3.45 7.07
CA ARG A 272 -27.55 -3.83 5.92
C ARG A 272 -28.99 -4.24 6.26
N LYS A 273 -29.26 -4.64 7.51
CA LYS A 273 -30.60 -5.04 8.00
C LYS A 273 -31.35 -3.92 8.74
N ASP A 274 -30.68 -2.80 8.99
CA ASP A 274 -31.25 -1.68 9.72
C ASP A 274 -31.90 -0.66 8.76
N ASN A 275 -32.53 0.37 9.34
CA ASN A 275 -33.13 1.46 8.57
C ASN A 275 -32.05 2.28 7.83
N ALA A 276 -32.15 2.33 6.50
CA ALA A 276 -31.23 3.07 5.63
C ALA A 276 -31.10 4.56 6.00
N MET A 277 -32.21 5.22 6.32
CA MET A 277 -32.20 6.65 6.70
C MET A 277 -31.45 6.88 8.02
N ALA A 278 -31.55 5.94 8.96
CA ALA A 278 -30.77 6.01 10.20
C ALA A 278 -29.28 5.85 9.91
N THR A 279 -28.90 4.85 9.10
CA THR A 279 -27.51 4.63 8.66
C THR A 279 -26.93 5.89 8.00
N PHE A 280 -27.67 6.51 7.08
CA PHE A 280 -27.28 7.76 6.44
C PHE A 280 -27.03 8.89 7.45
N ARG A 281 -27.94 9.09 8.42
CA ARG A 281 -27.78 10.11 9.47
C ARG A 281 -26.52 9.89 10.33
N PHE A 282 -26.18 8.64 10.65
CA PHE A 282 -24.94 8.36 11.38
C PHE A 282 -23.70 8.67 10.54
N LEU A 283 -23.72 8.35 9.24
CA LEU A 283 -22.63 8.74 8.33
C LEU A 283 -22.48 10.27 8.26
N CYS A 284 -23.58 11.01 8.13
CA CYS A 284 -23.55 12.46 8.17
C CYS A 284 -23.05 13.00 9.52
N GLY A 285 -23.47 12.39 10.64
CA GLY A 285 -23.03 12.78 11.97
C GLY A 285 -21.52 12.58 12.17
N ALA A 286 -20.98 11.45 11.73
CA ALA A 286 -19.54 11.20 11.82
C ALA A 286 -18.74 12.06 10.81
N LEU A 287 -19.29 12.36 9.62
CA LEU A 287 -18.69 13.34 8.70
C LEU A 287 -18.68 14.76 9.32
N ALA A 288 -19.77 15.16 9.97
CA ALA A 288 -19.82 16.45 10.68
C ALA A 288 -18.81 16.49 11.83
N LEU A 289 -18.65 15.39 12.57
CA LEU A 289 -17.61 15.28 13.60
C LEU A 289 -16.20 15.39 13.01
N SER A 290 -15.93 14.73 11.87
CA SER A 290 -14.67 14.88 11.14
C SER A 290 -14.39 16.34 10.78
N VAL A 291 -15.37 17.05 10.21
CA VAL A 291 -15.21 18.46 9.81
C VAL A 291 -15.03 19.37 11.03
N LEU A 292 -15.82 19.17 12.09
CA LEU A 292 -15.71 19.97 13.31
C LEU A 292 -14.35 19.79 13.99
N GLY A 293 -13.90 18.54 14.13
CA GLY A 293 -12.59 18.25 14.70
C GLY A 293 -11.45 18.81 13.84
N PHE A 294 -11.54 18.64 12.53
CA PHE A 294 -10.59 19.18 11.56
C PHE A 294 -10.44 20.71 11.68
N LEU A 295 -11.53 21.45 11.88
CA LEU A 295 -11.52 22.91 11.95
C LEU A 295 -11.20 23.47 13.34
N LEU A 296 -11.67 22.82 14.40
CA LEU A 296 -11.66 23.38 15.76
C LEU A 296 -10.58 22.80 16.66
N ALA A 297 -10.09 21.59 16.36
CA ALA A 297 -9.29 20.82 17.29
C ALA A 297 -8.23 19.93 16.62
N PRO A 298 -7.45 20.44 15.64
CA PRO A 298 -6.43 19.61 14.97
C PRO A 298 -5.39 19.06 15.95
N ASP A 299 -5.06 19.80 17.01
CA ASP A 299 -4.01 19.42 17.96
C ASP A 299 -4.52 18.53 19.12
N ALA A 300 -5.79 18.13 19.11
CA ALA A 300 -6.44 17.43 20.23
C ALA A 300 -5.88 16.03 20.53
N PHE A 301 -5.15 15.44 19.59
CA PHE A 301 -4.62 14.08 19.73
C PHE A 301 -3.25 14.02 20.42
N GLY A 302 -2.63 15.17 20.75
CA GLY A 302 -1.30 15.25 21.36
C GLY A 302 -0.20 14.70 20.42
N ARG A 303 0.97 14.37 20.98
CA ARG A 303 2.12 13.84 20.21
C ARG A 303 2.49 14.80 19.07
N ASP A 304 2.74 14.27 17.88
CA ASP A 304 3.08 15.04 16.70
C ASP A 304 1.82 15.47 15.92
N ALA A 305 0.65 15.56 16.57
CA ALA A 305 -0.57 16.05 15.92
C ALA A 305 -0.41 17.47 15.36
N THR A 306 0.47 18.27 15.96
CA THR A 306 0.83 19.63 15.53
C THR A 306 1.87 19.65 14.41
N ALA A 307 2.54 18.53 14.12
CA ALA A 307 3.56 18.49 13.08
C ALA A 307 2.94 18.70 11.70
N SER A 308 3.56 19.59 10.93
CA SER A 308 3.09 20.01 9.60
C SER A 308 3.37 18.93 8.56
N VAL A 309 2.35 18.56 7.80
CA VAL A 309 2.42 17.68 6.61
C VAL A 309 2.38 18.52 5.33
N SER A 310 1.80 19.71 5.40
CA SER A 310 1.84 20.71 4.34
C SER A 310 1.78 22.11 4.95
N GLU A 311 1.86 23.14 4.11
CA GLU A 311 1.73 24.55 4.56
C GLU A 311 0.46 24.82 5.37
N HIS A 312 -0.60 24.02 5.18
CA HIS A 312 -1.91 24.25 5.79
C HIS A 312 -2.45 23.08 6.60
N LEU A 313 -1.80 21.91 6.57
CA LEU A 313 -2.31 20.70 7.21
C LEU A 313 -1.26 20.11 8.16
N THR A 314 -1.73 19.70 9.32
CA THR A 314 -0.96 18.94 10.31
C THR A 314 -1.41 17.49 10.35
N ARG A 315 -0.63 16.61 10.99
CA ARG A 315 -0.98 15.19 11.19
C ARG A 315 -2.33 15.01 11.87
N GLY A 316 -2.65 15.87 12.84
CA GLY A 316 -3.94 15.85 13.53
C GLY A 316 -5.15 16.08 12.61
N HIS A 317 -4.99 16.87 11.55
CA HIS A 317 -6.02 17.04 10.53
C HIS A 317 -6.30 15.72 9.77
N ILE A 318 -5.24 14.97 9.43
CA ILE A 318 -5.34 13.67 8.74
C ILE A 318 -6.12 12.65 9.59
N VAL A 319 -5.85 12.64 10.90
CA VAL A 319 -6.57 11.78 11.85
C VAL A 319 -8.06 12.13 11.87
N TRP A 320 -8.42 13.41 11.94
CA TRP A 320 -9.84 13.83 11.92
C TRP A 320 -10.57 13.44 10.65
N MET A 321 -9.90 13.38 9.49
CA MET A 321 -10.51 12.95 8.23
C MET A 321 -10.99 11.48 8.27
N SER A 322 -10.31 10.61 9.03
CA SER A 322 -10.51 9.16 8.96
C SER A 322 -11.05 8.54 10.25
N LEU A 323 -10.63 9.04 11.42
CA LEU A 323 -10.93 8.47 12.74
C LEU A 323 -12.43 8.34 13.02
N PRO A 324 -13.29 9.38 12.83
CA PRO A 324 -14.72 9.26 13.14
C PRO A 324 -15.43 8.16 12.34
N MET A 325 -15.09 7.96 11.07
CA MET A 325 -15.66 6.88 10.26
C MET A 325 -15.22 5.50 10.71
N LEU A 326 -13.94 5.35 11.04
CA LEU A 326 -13.41 4.08 11.53
C LEU A 326 -14.01 3.74 12.90
N LEU A 327 -14.06 4.69 13.83
CA LEU A 327 -14.69 4.50 15.15
C LEU A 327 -16.17 4.13 15.04
N LEU A 328 -16.91 4.77 14.13
CA LEU A 328 -18.32 4.48 13.89
C LEU A 328 -18.56 3.00 13.50
N ALA A 329 -17.62 2.39 12.78
CA ALA A 329 -17.71 0.99 12.36
C ALA A 329 -17.38 -0.02 13.47
N VAL A 330 -16.69 0.37 14.56
CA VAL A 330 -16.17 -0.56 15.57
C VAL A 330 -17.26 -1.36 16.25
N ALA A 331 -18.25 -0.68 16.83
CA ALA A 331 -19.31 -1.35 17.58
C ALA A 331 -20.19 -2.25 16.69
N PRO A 332 -20.66 -1.82 15.50
CA PRO A 332 -21.42 -2.68 14.59
C PRO A 332 -20.66 -3.91 14.09
N VAL A 333 -19.37 -3.75 13.71
CA VAL A 333 -18.54 -4.88 13.25
C VAL A 333 -18.27 -5.86 14.40
N GLY A 334 -17.91 -5.34 15.58
CA GLY A 334 -17.70 -6.17 16.77
C GLY A 334 -18.96 -6.94 17.18
N ARG A 335 -20.14 -6.31 17.08
CA ARG A 335 -21.42 -6.98 17.31
C ARG A 335 -21.65 -8.14 16.34
N GLU A 336 -21.30 -8.02 15.06
CA GLU A 336 -21.45 -9.12 14.10
C GLU A 336 -20.52 -10.30 14.44
N VAL A 337 -19.29 -10.04 14.87
CA VAL A 337 -18.38 -11.10 15.36
C VAL A 337 -19.00 -11.85 16.53
N VAL A 338 -19.50 -11.13 17.54
CA VAL A 338 -20.12 -11.74 18.74
C VAL A 338 -21.38 -12.53 18.38
N ASN A 339 -22.23 -12.00 17.50
CA ASN A 339 -23.45 -12.67 17.06
C ASN A 339 -23.14 -13.97 16.31
N HIS A 340 -22.22 -13.92 15.35
CA HIS A 340 -21.81 -15.10 14.60
C HIS A 340 -21.11 -16.13 15.48
N LEU A 341 -20.36 -15.70 16.50
CA LEU A 341 -19.75 -16.59 17.50
C LEU A 341 -20.81 -17.29 18.37
N ARG A 342 -21.83 -16.55 18.85
CA ARG A 342 -22.96 -17.12 19.61
C ARG A 342 -23.73 -18.14 18.78
N VAL A 343 -24.00 -17.82 17.51
CA VAL A 343 -24.69 -18.74 16.58
C VAL A 343 -23.84 -19.98 16.30
N ALA A 344 -22.53 -19.84 16.12
CA ALA A 344 -21.62 -20.97 15.92
C ALA A 344 -21.60 -21.91 17.14
N LYS A 345 -21.53 -21.36 18.35
CA LYS A 345 -21.63 -22.13 19.60
C LYS A 345 -22.97 -22.85 19.73
N ALA A 346 -24.08 -22.15 19.51
CA ALA A 346 -25.42 -22.71 19.66
C ALA A 346 -25.74 -23.85 18.66
N LYS A 347 -25.23 -23.75 17.43
CA LYS A 347 -25.47 -24.76 16.37
C LYS A 347 -24.41 -25.86 16.31
N GLY A 348 -23.40 -25.84 17.19
CA GLY A 348 -22.25 -26.76 17.15
C GLY A 348 -21.41 -26.68 15.86
N ALA A 349 -21.69 -25.70 15.01
CA ALA A 349 -21.14 -25.58 13.66
C ALA A 349 -20.00 -24.55 13.65
N TRP A 350 -18.89 -24.92 14.28
CA TRP A 350 -17.63 -24.16 14.29
C TRP A 350 -16.96 -24.05 12.90
N LYS A 351 -17.63 -24.39 11.80
CA LYS A 351 -17.11 -24.32 10.42
C LYS A 351 -17.92 -23.37 9.54
N ARG A 352 -18.38 -22.25 10.09
CA ARG A 352 -19.17 -21.27 9.33
C ARG A 352 -18.25 -20.18 8.78
N LEU A 353 -17.98 -20.24 7.47
CA LEU A 353 -17.31 -19.20 6.67
C LEU A 353 -17.59 -17.75 7.11
N PRO A 354 -18.85 -17.32 7.39
CA PRO A 354 -19.11 -15.92 7.76
C PRO A 354 -18.47 -15.48 9.09
N LEU A 355 -18.23 -16.37 10.06
CA LEU A 355 -17.59 -15.98 11.32
C LEU A 355 -16.15 -15.53 11.08
N GLY A 356 -15.36 -16.31 10.34
CA GLY A 356 -13.97 -15.96 10.04
C GLY A 356 -13.87 -14.66 9.24
N ALA A 357 -14.75 -14.46 8.25
CA ALA A 357 -14.79 -13.22 7.49
C ALA A 357 -15.06 -12.00 8.40
N HIS A 358 -16.03 -12.05 9.32
CA HIS A 358 -16.28 -10.94 10.24
C HIS A 358 -15.13 -10.69 11.21
N VAL A 359 -14.42 -11.75 11.66
CA VAL A 359 -13.21 -11.61 12.48
C VAL A 359 -12.10 -10.90 11.70
N VAL A 360 -11.92 -11.21 10.41
CA VAL A 360 -10.96 -10.51 9.55
C VAL A 360 -11.31 -9.02 9.42
N HIS A 361 -12.56 -8.67 9.12
CA HIS A 361 -12.96 -7.26 8.99
C HIS A 361 -12.82 -6.49 10.31
N PHE A 362 -13.10 -7.14 11.45
CA PHE A 362 -12.86 -6.53 12.76
C PHE A 362 -11.37 -6.33 13.03
N GLY A 363 -10.55 -7.34 12.71
CA GLY A 363 -9.09 -7.24 12.81
C GLY A 363 -8.52 -6.11 11.95
N LEU A 364 -8.98 -5.99 10.69
CA LEU A 364 -8.63 -4.89 9.81
C LEU A 364 -8.96 -3.53 10.44
N LEU A 365 -10.16 -3.39 11.03
CA LEU A 365 -10.57 -2.14 11.66
C LEU A 365 -9.70 -1.76 12.86
N LEU A 366 -9.37 -2.73 13.72
CA LEU A 366 -8.45 -2.50 14.85
C LEU A 366 -7.04 -2.12 14.37
N LEU A 367 -6.56 -2.80 13.32
CA LEU A 367 -5.28 -2.52 12.71
C LEU A 367 -5.24 -1.09 12.14
N LEU A 368 -6.27 -0.65 11.42
CA LEU A 368 -6.37 0.71 10.89
C LEU A 368 -6.40 1.78 12.01
N LEU A 369 -7.13 1.53 13.10
CA LEU A 369 -7.14 2.43 14.26
C LEU A 369 -5.77 2.50 14.95
N GLY A 370 -5.08 1.37 15.10
CA GLY A 370 -3.72 1.33 15.60
C GLY A 370 -2.73 2.08 14.70
N HIS A 371 -2.88 1.98 13.38
CA HIS A 371 -2.06 2.72 12.40
C HIS A 371 -2.27 4.24 12.47
N LEU A 372 -3.50 4.73 12.64
CA LEU A 372 -3.71 6.17 12.86
C LEU A 372 -2.91 6.69 14.06
N SER A 373 -2.79 5.87 15.10
CA SER A 373 -2.06 6.22 16.32
C SER A 373 -0.54 6.06 16.22
N THR A 374 -0.05 5.07 15.47
CA THR A 374 1.39 4.68 15.45
C THR A 374 2.16 5.07 14.20
N THR A 375 1.47 5.35 13.09
CA THR A 375 2.09 5.77 11.83
C THR A 375 1.68 7.18 11.41
N VAL A 376 0.43 7.60 11.64
CA VAL A 376 -0.03 8.95 11.24
C VAL A 376 0.28 10.00 12.30
N LEU A 377 -0.02 9.73 13.58
CA LEU A 377 0.24 10.67 14.68
C LEU A 377 1.69 10.78 15.13
N VAL A 378 2.54 9.83 14.76
CA VAL A 378 3.96 9.82 15.13
C VAL A 378 4.78 10.12 13.89
N ASP A 379 5.45 11.27 13.89
CA ASP A 379 6.28 11.73 12.79
C ASP A 379 7.64 11.04 12.80
N ARG A 380 7.81 10.08 11.90
CA ARG A 380 9.08 9.35 11.78
C ARG A 380 10.19 10.17 11.12
N GLY A 381 9.84 11.26 10.44
CA GLY A 381 10.81 12.16 9.82
C GLY A 381 11.32 13.26 10.75
N ASP A 382 10.64 13.50 11.87
CA ASP A 382 10.96 14.63 12.75
C ASP A 382 12.30 14.42 13.49
N ALA A 383 13.10 15.49 13.51
CA ALA A 383 14.34 15.54 14.24
C ALA A 383 14.16 15.52 15.75
N SER A 384 13.00 15.93 16.26
CA SER A 384 12.72 16.01 17.71
C SER A 384 12.82 14.65 18.42
N HIS A 385 12.56 13.55 17.70
CA HIS A 385 12.71 12.18 18.18
C HIS A 385 14.17 11.71 18.30
N ARG A 386 15.13 12.49 17.78
CA ARG A 386 16.57 12.20 17.86
C ARG A 386 17.18 12.87 19.09
N ILE A 387 17.27 12.11 20.17
CA ILE A 387 17.70 12.59 21.48
C ILE A 387 19.18 12.29 21.67
N SER A 388 19.91 13.21 22.29
CA SER A 388 21.29 12.96 22.72
C SER A 388 21.27 12.69 24.22
N LEU A 389 21.66 11.47 24.60
CA LEU A 389 21.75 11.00 25.97
C LEU A 389 23.19 11.19 26.47
N VAL A 390 23.34 11.84 27.62
CA VAL A 390 24.60 11.97 28.33
C VAL A 390 24.68 10.85 29.36
N LYS A 391 25.87 10.29 29.54
CA LYS A 391 26.09 9.17 30.47
C LYS A 391 25.75 9.58 31.90
N ASP A 392 25.02 8.72 32.59
CA ASP A 392 24.58 8.90 33.98
C ASP A 392 23.72 10.17 34.21
N GLU A 393 23.13 10.72 33.14
CA GLU A 393 22.19 11.85 33.19
C GLU A 393 20.81 11.43 32.67
N ILE A 394 19.76 11.88 33.36
CA ILE A 394 18.37 11.61 32.97
C ILE A 394 17.89 12.71 32.03
N ILE A 395 17.60 12.34 30.79
CA ILE A 395 17.01 13.22 29.78
C ILE A 395 15.52 12.96 29.66
N VAL A 396 14.72 14.02 29.77
CA VAL A 396 13.25 13.92 29.67
C VAL A 396 12.80 14.04 28.22
N HIS A 397 12.02 13.07 27.75
CA HIS A 397 11.41 13.09 26.42
C HIS A 397 10.02 12.47 26.45
N GLU A 398 9.01 13.20 26.00
CA GLU A 398 7.61 12.76 25.92
C GLU A 398 7.05 12.11 27.21
N GLY A 399 7.44 12.63 28.37
CA GLY A 399 7.02 12.12 29.68
C GLY A 399 7.77 10.87 30.15
N LEU A 400 8.89 10.53 29.49
CA LEU A 400 9.82 9.47 29.91
C LEU A 400 11.16 10.08 30.31
N GLY A 401 11.77 9.53 31.36
CA GLY A 401 13.14 9.83 31.76
C GLY A 401 14.05 8.76 31.17
N LEU A 402 15.03 9.15 30.37
CA LEU A 402 15.96 8.26 29.69
C LEU A 402 17.36 8.46 30.24
N GLU A 403 17.96 7.41 30.78
CA GLU A 403 19.31 7.44 31.35
C GLU A 403 20.21 6.49 30.56
N PHE A 404 21.31 7.01 30.02
CA PHE A 404 22.36 6.20 29.42
C PHE A 404 23.32 5.70 30.51
N THR A 405 23.28 4.40 30.82
CA THR A 405 24.04 3.82 31.94
C THR A 405 25.35 3.16 31.50
N GLY A 406 25.50 2.82 30.22
CA GLY A 406 26.74 2.28 29.68
C GLY A 406 26.60 1.52 28.38
N LEU A 407 27.69 0.90 27.92
CA LEU A 407 27.74 0.13 26.68
C LEU A 407 27.84 -1.38 26.99
N GLU A 408 27.26 -2.19 26.11
CA GLU A 408 27.38 -3.65 26.12
C GLU A 408 28.05 -4.10 24.82
N LEU A 409 29.11 -4.90 24.93
CA LEU A 409 29.71 -5.59 23.80
C LEU A 409 29.38 -7.07 23.87
N ASN A 410 28.95 -7.61 22.74
CA ASN A 410 28.75 -9.04 22.61
C ASN A 410 29.28 -9.55 21.27
N ASP A 411 30.30 -10.40 21.31
CA ASP A 411 30.91 -11.02 20.13
C ASP A 411 30.58 -12.53 20.03
N GLN A 412 29.68 -13.04 20.87
CA GLN A 412 29.38 -14.47 20.97
C GLN A 412 27.86 -14.73 20.88
N ASN A 413 27.49 -15.86 20.28
CA ASN A 413 26.09 -16.31 20.12
C ASN A 413 25.17 -15.32 19.37
N LEU A 414 25.71 -14.59 18.39
CA LEU A 414 24.89 -13.79 17.48
C LEU A 414 24.30 -14.69 16.39
N GLU A 415 22.99 -14.52 16.09
CA GLU A 415 22.34 -15.21 14.96
C GLU A 415 22.92 -14.75 13.61
N VAL A 416 23.35 -13.48 13.55
CA VAL A 416 23.90 -12.82 12.37
C VAL A 416 24.89 -11.73 12.83
N GLY A 417 25.99 -11.56 12.10
CA GLY A 417 27.03 -10.56 12.40
C GLY A 417 28.21 -11.11 13.22
N ASP A 418 29.30 -10.37 13.19
CA ASP A 418 30.60 -10.71 13.80
C ASP A 418 30.79 -10.08 15.20
N GLY A 419 29.90 -9.16 15.59
CA GLY A 419 29.90 -8.51 16.90
C GLY A 419 28.71 -7.58 17.08
N PHE A 420 28.36 -7.27 18.32
CA PHE A 420 27.26 -6.39 18.69
C PHE A 420 27.74 -5.32 19.67
N ILE A 421 27.37 -4.07 19.40
CA ILE A 421 27.58 -2.94 20.29
C ILE A 421 26.23 -2.37 20.68
N GLY A 422 25.84 -2.55 21.93
CA GLY A 422 24.60 -2.09 22.53
C GLY A 422 24.78 -0.90 23.46
N VAL A 423 23.78 -0.04 23.52
CA VAL A 423 23.70 1.11 24.43
C VAL A 423 22.66 0.77 25.49
N ARG A 424 23.06 0.71 26.75
CA ARG A 424 22.19 0.40 27.88
C ARG A 424 21.45 1.67 28.31
N ILE A 425 20.12 1.62 28.21
CA ILE A 425 19.25 2.76 28.54
C ILE A 425 18.23 2.32 29.58
N ALA A 426 18.26 2.96 30.75
CA ALA A 426 17.22 2.82 31.77
C ALA A 426 16.10 3.82 31.50
N VAL A 427 14.85 3.36 31.58
CA VAL A 427 13.66 4.15 31.25
C VAL A 427 12.80 4.32 32.49
N TYR A 428 12.58 5.56 32.89
CA TYR A 428 11.80 5.95 34.06
C TYR A 428 10.49 6.63 33.67
N GLU A 429 9.47 6.49 34.51
CA GLU A 429 8.28 7.32 34.44
C GLU A 429 8.59 8.72 34.99
N MET A 430 8.08 9.77 34.35
CA MET A 430 8.25 11.15 34.83
C MET A 430 6.93 11.70 35.35
N ASP A 431 6.93 12.30 36.54
CA ASP A 431 5.84 13.14 37.04
C ASP A 431 6.30 14.62 37.02
N GLY A 432 6.07 15.29 35.90
CA GLY A 432 6.64 16.61 35.64
C GLY A 432 8.18 16.54 35.55
N ASN A 433 8.87 17.10 36.55
CA ASN A 433 10.33 17.07 36.65
C ASN A 433 10.86 16.01 37.63
N ASP A 434 9.99 15.31 38.35
CA ASP A 434 10.40 14.30 39.33
C ASP A 434 10.51 12.93 38.66
N VAL A 435 11.62 12.24 38.94
CA VAL A 435 11.90 10.89 38.44
C VAL A 435 11.08 9.89 39.25
N GLY A 436 10.16 9.22 38.57
CA GLY A 436 9.31 8.18 39.12
C GLY A 436 9.95 6.79 39.09
N ALA A 437 9.11 5.75 38.99
CA ALA A 437 9.57 4.37 39.00
C ALA A 437 10.30 3.98 37.71
N LEU A 438 11.29 3.08 37.83
CA LEU A 438 11.92 2.43 36.69
C LEU A 438 10.88 1.56 35.97
N ILE A 439 10.62 1.85 34.69
CA ILE A 439 9.73 1.10 33.82
C ILE A 439 10.44 -0.16 33.32
N GLY A 440 11.71 -0.01 32.91
CA GLY A 440 12.51 -1.10 32.39
C GLY A 440 13.81 -0.60 31.76
N GLU A 441 14.52 -1.53 31.15
CA GLU A 441 15.84 -1.30 30.56
C GLU A 441 15.85 -1.85 29.14
N VAL A 442 16.46 -1.11 28.21
CA VAL A 442 16.55 -1.47 26.80
C VAL A 442 17.98 -1.33 26.29
N ILE A 443 18.30 -2.12 25.26
CA ILE A 443 19.65 -2.20 24.70
C ILE A 443 19.59 -2.07 23.17
N PRO A 444 19.25 -0.89 22.62
CA PRO A 444 19.41 -0.64 21.19
C PRO A 444 20.88 -0.68 20.80
N GLY A 445 21.21 -0.98 19.55
CA GLY A 445 22.62 -1.15 19.19
C GLY A 445 22.90 -1.33 17.71
N THR A 446 24.04 -1.95 17.43
CA THR A 446 24.53 -2.18 16.08
C THR A 446 25.18 -3.54 15.98
N LEU A 447 24.81 -4.30 14.94
CA LEU A 447 25.54 -5.48 14.49
C LEU A 447 26.67 -5.07 13.54
N ARG A 448 27.84 -5.66 13.77
CA ARG A 448 29.05 -5.48 12.98
C ARG A 448 29.18 -6.61 11.97
N PHE A 449 29.55 -6.26 10.74
CA PHE A 449 29.89 -7.19 9.67
C PHE A 449 31.28 -6.82 9.15
N ASP A 450 32.31 -7.45 9.68
CA ASP A 450 33.71 -7.07 9.44
C ASP A 450 34.10 -7.26 7.96
N ASP A 451 33.63 -8.34 7.33
CA ASP A 451 33.93 -8.65 5.92
C ASP A 451 33.22 -7.72 4.93
N GLN A 452 32.04 -7.19 5.30
CA GLN A 452 31.23 -6.31 4.45
C GLN A 452 31.53 -4.83 4.72
N GLY A 453 32.09 -4.51 5.89
CA GLY A 453 32.39 -3.15 6.32
C GLY A 453 31.16 -2.27 6.57
N VAL A 454 29.95 -2.84 6.59
CA VAL A 454 28.70 -2.10 6.76
C VAL A 454 28.03 -2.50 8.07
N PRO A 455 27.98 -1.62 9.08
CA PRO A 455 27.23 -1.88 10.30
C PRO A 455 25.72 -1.86 10.05
N ARG A 456 24.97 -2.70 10.77
CA ARG A 456 23.51 -2.75 10.73
C ARG A 456 22.93 -2.27 12.05
N SER A 457 21.98 -1.35 11.98
CA SER A 457 21.19 -0.90 13.13
C SER A 457 20.33 -2.02 13.72
N GLU A 458 20.36 -2.15 15.04
CA GLU A 458 19.44 -3.00 15.82
C GLU A 458 18.51 -2.15 16.68
N VAL A 459 17.26 -2.58 16.72
CA VAL A 459 16.15 -1.87 17.36
C VAL A 459 15.81 -2.55 18.67
N ALA A 460 15.63 -1.78 19.74
CA ALA A 460 15.11 -2.29 21.00
C ALA A 460 13.71 -1.73 21.28
N THR A 461 12.85 -2.54 21.88
CA THR A 461 11.45 -2.18 22.14
C THR A 461 11.11 -2.39 23.61
N LEU A 462 10.52 -1.37 24.24
CA LEU A 462 9.95 -1.42 25.58
C LEU A 462 8.43 -1.46 25.48
N THR A 463 7.82 -2.59 25.85
CA THR A 463 6.36 -2.75 25.80
C THR A 463 5.69 -2.26 27.09
N ARG A 464 4.71 -1.36 26.95
CA ARG A 464 3.87 -0.87 28.05
C ARG A 464 2.41 -1.18 27.78
N LEU A 465 1.55 -1.01 28.79
CA LEU A 465 0.10 -1.22 28.64
C LEU A 465 -0.54 -0.29 27.59
N THR A 466 -0.05 0.94 27.47
CA THR A 466 -0.59 1.96 26.56
C THR A 466 -0.01 1.88 25.15
N GLY A 467 1.04 1.09 24.93
CA GLY A 467 1.75 0.95 23.66
C GLY A 467 3.23 0.66 23.84
N ASP A 468 3.95 0.60 22.74
CA ASP A 468 5.39 0.29 22.72
C ASP A 468 6.22 1.58 22.61
N VAL A 469 7.43 1.54 23.16
CA VAL A 469 8.45 2.57 22.93
C VAL A 469 9.60 1.91 22.17
N VAL A 470 9.97 2.48 21.04
CA VAL A 470 10.97 1.92 20.13
C VAL A 470 12.21 2.80 20.14
N PHE A 471 13.35 2.16 20.35
CA PHE A 471 14.66 2.79 20.40
C PHE A 471 15.48 2.33 19.19
N ILE A 472 15.89 3.27 18.35
CA ILE A 472 16.63 3.01 17.12
C ILE A 472 17.99 3.69 17.18
N PHE A 473 19.03 2.90 16.91
CA PHE A 473 20.39 3.37 16.76
C PHE A 473 20.73 3.50 15.27
N ASP A 474 20.60 4.68 14.68
CA ASP A 474 20.74 4.84 13.22
C ASP A 474 22.16 4.49 12.71
N GLY A 475 22.27 3.99 11.47
CA GLY A 475 23.51 3.50 10.87
C GLY A 475 24.63 4.55 10.78
N SER A 476 24.28 5.84 10.66
CA SER A 476 25.25 6.94 10.71
C SER A 476 25.88 7.10 12.11
N GLN A 477 25.13 6.80 13.17
CA GLN A 477 25.55 6.86 14.57
C GLN A 477 26.32 5.61 14.96
N ALA A 478 25.89 4.46 14.43
CA ALA A 478 26.59 3.19 14.50
C ALA A 478 28.04 3.28 14.00
N GLY A 479 28.25 3.89 12.83
CA GLY A 479 29.60 4.10 12.27
C GLY A 479 30.47 5.03 13.13
N ALA A 480 29.90 6.10 13.68
CA ALA A 480 30.60 7.03 14.57
C ALA A 480 30.98 6.39 15.91
N LEU A 481 30.10 5.56 16.47
CA LEU A 481 30.34 4.83 17.70
C LEU A 481 31.42 3.74 17.52
N MET A 482 31.42 3.03 16.38
CA MET A 482 32.49 2.10 16.01
C MET A 482 33.85 2.79 15.85
N SER A 483 33.89 3.94 15.17
CA SER A 483 35.13 4.73 15.02
C SER A 483 35.65 5.24 16.36
N SER A 484 34.77 5.61 17.27
CA SER A 484 35.13 6.16 18.59
C SER A 484 35.57 5.07 19.56
N ALA A 485 34.88 3.93 19.57
CA ALA A 485 35.23 2.76 20.37
C ALA A 485 36.61 2.18 19.98
N GLY A 486 36.95 2.19 18.69
CA GLY A 486 38.26 1.74 18.20
C GLY A 486 39.44 2.66 18.53
N ALA A 487 39.20 3.96 18.78
CA ALA A 487 40.26 4.95 19.00
C ALA A 487 40.54 5.24 20.49
N ASN A 488 39.50 5.33 21.34
CA ASN A 488 39.62 5.77 22.73
C ASN A 488 39.19 4.71 23.78
N GLY A 489 38.77 3.52 23.35
CA GLY A 489 38.14 2.54 24.24
C GLY A 489 36.71 2.93 24.65
N LEU A 490 35.96 1.97 25.17
CA LEU A 490 34.51 2.11 25.47
C LEU A 490 34.21 3.11 26.58
N ASP A 491 35.14 3.29 27.51
CA ASP A 491 34.96 4.14 28.70
C ASP A 491 34.95 5.64 28.36
N GLY A 492 35.41 6.03 27.16
CA GLY A 492 35.44 7.42 26.70
C GLY A 492 34.16 7.90 25.99
N ILE A 493 33.13 7.05 25.87
CA ILE A 493 31.86 7.40 25.22
C ILE A 493 30.90 7.94 26.28
N GLU A 494 30.81 9.27 26.36
CA GLU A 494 29.96 9.99 27.32
C GLU A 494 28.63 10.47 26.70
N LEU A 495 28.54 10.49 25.36
CA LEU A 495 27.37 10.99 24.63
C LEU A 495 26.95 9.99 23.57
N VAL A 496 25.67 9.65 23.58
CA VAL A 496 25.08 8.75 22.60
C VAL A 496 23.79 9.37 22.05
N ARG A 497 23.63 9.36 20.74
CA ARG A 497 22.38 9.80 20.11
C ARG A 497 21.50 8.59 19.83
N VAL A 498 20.22 8.67 20.19
CA VAL A 498 19.25 7.59 20.00
C VAL A 498 17.97 8.19 19.45
N THR A 499 17.33 7.51 18.52
CA THR A 499 15.99 7.89 18.05
C THR A 499 14.96 7.13 18.88
N VAL A 500 14.04 7.84 19.52
CA VAL A 500 13.04 7.24 20.41
C VAL A 500 11.65 7.58 19.90
N TYR A 501 10.85 6.56 19.61
CA TYR A 501 9.45 6.72 19.22
C TYR A 501 8.54 6.12 20.26
N ASN A 502 7.60 6.91 20.76
CA ASN A 502 6.50 6.42 21.56
C ASN A 502 5.31 6.09 20.65
N LEU A 503 4.95 4.81 20.57
CA LEU A 503 3.91 4.29 19.68
C LEU A 503 2.64 3.93 20.48
N PRO A 504 1.77 4.91 20.77
CA PRO A 504 0.55 4.65 21.52
C PRO A 504 -0.38 3.71 20.76
N HIS A 505 -1.07 2.84 21.48
CA HIS A 505 -2.02 1.87 20.94
C HIS A 505 -1.42 0.88 19.92
N SER A 506 -0.10 0.66 19.92
CA SER A 506 0.55 -0.37 19.08
C SER A 506 -0.07 -1.76 19.25
N HIS A 507 -0.60 -2.06 20.44
CA HIS A 507 -1.36 -3.27 20.72
C HIS A 507 -2.59 -3.46 19.83
N LEU A 508 -3.24 -2.39 19.37
CA LEU A 508 -4.35 -2.49 18.43
C LEU A 508 -3.89 -3.02 17.07
N VAL A 509 -2.68 -2.67 16.63
CA VAL A 509 -2.07 -3.20 15.42
C VAL A 509 -1.84 -4.70 15.56
N TRP A 510 -1.22 -5.13 16.67
CA TRP A 510 -0.96 -6.54 16.94
C TRP A 510 -2.24 -7.37 17.08
N VAL A 511 -3.20 -6.89 17.87
CA VAL A 511 -4.51 -7.56 18.04
C VAL A 511 -5.24 -7.64 16.70
N GLY A 512 -5.21 -6.57 15.91
CA GLY A 512 -5.81 -6.54 14.58
C GLY A 512 -5.18 -7.56 13.63
N TRP A 513 -3.85 -7.62 13.57
CA TRP A 513 -3.10 -8.58 12.77
C TRP A 513 -3.39 -10.03 13.18
N CYS A 514 -3.31 -10.32 14.48
CA CYS A 514 -3.64 -11.64 15.03
C CYS A 514 -5.08 -12.05 14.72
N ALA A 515 -6.04 -11.13 14.84
CA ALA A 515 -7.44 -11.40 14.49
C ALA A 515 -7.60 -11.70 12.99
N MET A 516 -6.94 -10.94 12.11
CA MET A 516 -6.96 -11.20 10.67
C MET A 516 -6.37 -12.59 10.34
N MET A 517 -5.20 -12.92 10.87
CA MET A 517 -4.56 -14.22 10.65
C MET A 517 -5.43 -15.37 11.15
N ALA A 518 -5.97 -15.26 12.37
CA ALA A 518 -6.87 -16.26 12.93
C ALA A 518 -8.16 -16.39 12.12
N GLY A 519 -8.74 -15.27 11.68
CA GLY A 519 -9.94 -15.24 10.86
C GLY A 519 -9.72 -15.88 9.48
N MET A 520 -8.60 -15.57 8.81
CA MET A 520 -8.24 -16.18 7.53
C MET A 520 -7.96 -17.68 7.66
N ALA A 521 -7.18 -18.10 8.67
CA ALA A 521 -6.94 -19.50 8.95
C ALA A 521 -8.27 -20.25 9.20
N TYR A 522 -9.19 -19.64 9.95
CA TYR A 522 -10.50 -20.18 10.18
C TYR A 522 -11.34 -20.31 8.89
N VAL A 523 -11.34 -19.30 8.02
CA VAL A 523 -12.00 -19.35 6.70
C VAL A 523 -11.45 -20.52 5.87
N ALA A 524 -10.12 -20.66 5.81
CA ALA A 524 -9.46 -21.74 5.07
C ALA A 524 -9.84 -23.14 5.62
N LEU A 525 -9.79 -23.33 6.94
CA LEU A 525 -10.17 -24.59 7.59
C LEU A 525 -11.66 -24.92 7.41
N ALA A 526 -12.54 -23.92 7.46
CA ALA A 526 -13.96 -24.09 7.22
C ALA A 526 -14.25 -24.46 5.75
N GLY A 527 -13.55 -23.82 4.79
CA GLY A 527 -13.67 -24.08 3.36
C GLY A 527 -13.16 -25.47 2.94
N ALA A 528 -12.04 -25.93 3.51
CA ALA A 528 -11.52 -27.28 3.26
C ALA A 528 -12.52 -28.37 3.68
N GLY A 529 -13.27 -28.14 4.77
CA GLY A 529 -14.30 -29.06 5.25
C GLY A 529 -15.55 -29.17 4.37
N SER A 530 -15.91 -28.13 3.59
CA SER A 530 -17.07 -28.17 2.69
C SER A 530 -16.74 -28.86 1.36
N SER A 531 -15.52 -28.71 0.84
CA SER A 531 -15.03 -29.38 -0.36
C SER A 531 -15.09 -30.92 -0.23
N ILE A 532 -14.73 -31.46 0.94
CA ILE A 532 -14.77 -32.91 1.20
C ILE A 532 -16.21 -33.45 1.19
N LYS A 533 -17.20 -32.68 1.66
CA LYS A 533 -18.62 -33.06 1.61
C LYS A 533 -19.21 -32.95 0.20
N SER A 534 -18.85 -31.90 -0.56
CA SER A 534 -19.34 -31.71 -1.93
C SER A 534 -18.85 -32.79 -2.91
N SER A 535 -17.73 -33.48 -2.62
CA SER A 535 -17.25 -34.59 -3.47
C SER A 535 -18.08 -35.88 -3.36
N LYS A 536 -18.99 -35.99 -2.37
CA LYS A 536 -19.83 -37.17 -2.13
C LYS A 536 -21.30 -37.01 -2.53
N GLU A 537 -21.73 -35.81 -2.89
CA GLU A 537 -23.10 -35.55 -3.37
C GLU A 537 -23.05 -35.11 -4.83
N ALA A 538 -23.81 -35.81 -5.68
CA ALA A 538 -23.97 -35.53 -7.10
C ALA A 538 -24.41 -34.06 -7.34
N PRO A 539 -24.09 -33.48 -8.51
CA PRO A 539 -24.24 -32.04 -8.72
C PRO A 539 -25.71 -31.65 -8.67
N ILE A 540 -26.07 -30.84 -7.67
CA ILE A 540 -27.37 -30.20 -7.56
C ILE A 540 -27.45 -29.15 -8.67
N ARG A 541 -28.48 -29.29 -9.52
CA ARG A 541 -28.85 -28.32 -10.56
C ARG A 541 -28.89 -26.91 -9.98
N ALA A 542 -28.25 -25.98 -10.68
CA ALA A 542 -28.35 -24.55 -10.45
C ALA A 542 -29.80 -24.13 -10.28
N LEU A 543 -30.10 -23.50 -9.15
CA LEU A 543 -31.28 -22.67 -8.98
C LEU A 543 -30.84 -21.23 -9.22
N GLU A 544 -31.42 -20.66 -10.28
CA GLU A 544 -31.54 -19.24 -10.51
C GLU A 544 -32.21 -18.56 -9.30
N GLU A 545 -31.91 -17.25 -9.16
CA GLU A 545 -32.49 -16.28 -8.21
C GLU A 545 -31.95 -16.27 -6.77
N GLU A 546 -30.97 -15.38 -6.52
CA GLU A 546 -31.04 -14.31 -5.49
C GLU A 546 -29.91 -13.27 -5.66
#